data_AF-A0A8S0SH21-F1
#
_entry.id   AF-A0A8S0SH21-F1
#
_cell.length_a   1.000
_cell.length_b   1.000
_cell.length_c   1.000
_cell.angle_alpha   90.00
_cell.angle_beta   90.00
_cell.angle_gamma   90.00
#
_symmetry.space_group_name_H-M   'P 1'
#
loop_
_entity.id
_entity.type
_entity.pdbx_description
1 polymer ?
#
loop_
_entity_poly.entity_id
_entity_poly.type
_entity_poly.pdbx_seq_one_letter_code
_entity_poly.pdbx_strand_id
1 'polypeptide(L)'
;MANEQREYRKGNWTVAETMVLIEAKKMDDERRLMIRHGGESSSSGKPGELRWKRVEDYCWKNGCLRSQNQCNDKWDNLMRDFKKVREYQRRVAVAGGDGGGEKSYWKIDKNERKEHTLPSNMLPQIFDALVQVVERKSQAEMVGGSGGGGVIVPAAEAQTMLLPLQPPAQPPTRPFAEPSFPTVGDIIFELSSYTPDSDTSEHSESPAKRRRGGGGEQGGDGGAGAVGGSSLQEVCSAISQSGSIIAEAIQSSEEREERRHREVLSLHERRLQIEESNAEINRQGINGIVDAINKLANSMLDLASQKNQPESK
;
A
#
# COMPACT_ATOMS: atom_id res chain seq x y z
N MET A 1 -7.34 -22.56 2.00
CA MET A 1 -5.91 -22.34 2.33
C MET A 1 -5.75 -22.63 3.81
N ALA A 2 -4.93 -23.61 4.16
CA ALA A 2 -4.65 -23.94 5.55
C ALA A 2 -4.10 -22.70 6.28
N ASN A 3 -4.47 -22.55 7.55
CA ASN A 3 -3.87 -21.56 8.44
C ASN A 3 -2.43 -22.00 8.73
N GLU A 4 -1.51 -21.74 7.81
CA GLU A 4 -0.07 -21.93 8.03
C GLU A 4 0.32 -21.13 9.27
N GLN A 5 0.69 -21.82 10.34
CA GLN A 5 1.14 -21.18 11.56
C GLN A 5 2.45 -20.44 11.25
N ARG A 6 2.35 -19.11 11.12
CA ARG A 6 3.51 -18.24 10.94
C ARG A 6 4.47 -18.41 12.11
N GLU A 7 5.67 -18.92 11.82
CA GLU A 7 6.74 -18.98 12.80
C GLU A 7 7.42 -17.60 12.94
N TYR A 8 7.21 -16.96 14.08
CA TYR A 8 7.78 -15.64 14.35
C TYR A 8 9.14 -15.72 15.06
N ARG A 9 10.08 -14.91 14.58
CA ARG A 9 11.40 -14.76 15.15
C ARG A 9 11.34 -14.11 16.53
N LYS A 10 12.03 -14.73 17.49
CA LYS A 10 12.26 -14.19 18.83
C LYS A 10 13.65 -13.56 18.93
N GLY A 11 13.82 -12.63 19.87
CA GLY A 11 15.11 -12.01 20.17
C GLY A 11 15.30 -10.61 19.59
N ASN A 12 16.57 -10.16 19.58
CA ASN A 12 16.95 -8.78 19.30
C ASN A 12 16.54 -8.33 17.90
N TRP A 13 16.11 -7.08 17.79
CA TRP A 13 15.79 -6.44 16.52
C TRP A 13 17.07 -6.01 15.82
N THR A 14 17.25 -6.47 14.60
CA THR A 14 18.30 -5.99 13.70
C THR A 14 17.93 -4.62 13.12
N VAL A 15 18.95 -3.95 12.58
CA VAL A 15 18.75 -2.69 11.84
C VAL A 15 17.85 -2.94 10.64
N ALA A 16 18.11 -4.00 9.86
CA ALA A 16 17.32 -4.34 8.68
C ALA A 16 15.83 -4.57 9.01
N GLU A 17 15.52 -5.38 10.03
CA GLU A 17 14.14 -5.58 10.49
C GLU A 17 13.48 -4.26 10.93
N THR A 18 14.24 -3.39 11.60
CA THR A 18 13.72 -2.09 12.03
C THR A 18 13.43 -1.18 10.83
N MET A 19 14.28 -1.17 9.81
CA MET A 19 14.04 -0.40 8.58
C MET A 19 12.81 -0.91 7.83
N VAL A 20 12.63 -2.24 7.74
CA VAL A 20 11.41 -2.83 7.14
C VAL A 20 10.15 -2.39 7.90
N LEU A 21 10.19 -2.37 9.24
CA LEU A 21 9.06 -1.89 10.05
C LEU A 21 8.76 -0.40 9.80
N ILE A 22 9.79 0.44 9.66
CA ILE A 22 9.62 1.87 9.36
C ILE A 22 8.97 2.06 8.00
N GLU A 23 9.42 1.33 6.97
CA GLU A 23 8.84 1.40 5.63
C GLU A 23 7.39 0.89 5.63
N ALA A 24 7.11 -0.22 6.34
CA ALA A 24 5.75 -0.72 6.53
C ALA A 24 4.85 0.36 7.15
N LYS A 25 5.36 1.10 8.13
CA LYS A 25 4.63 2.19 8.80
C LYS A 25 4.46 3.42 7.93
N LYS A 26 5.41 3.74 7.05
CA LYS A 26 5.28 4.77 6.03
C LYS A 26 4.14 4.47 5.05
N MET A 27 4.07 3.23 4.56
CA MET A 27 2.99 2.77 3.67
C MET A 27 1.62 2.73 4.38
N ASP A 28 1.58 2.36 5.67
CA ASP A 28 0.36 2.46 6.50
C ASP A 28 -0.11 3.92 6.63
N ASP A 29 0.82 4.84 6.90
CA ASP A 29 0.50 6.26 7.06
C ASP A 29 0.07 6.90 5.74
N GLU A 30 0.73 6.61 4.61
CA GLU A 30 0.32 7.10 3.29
C GLU A 30 -1.10 6.64 2.92
N ARG A 31 -1.42 5.37 3.16
CA ARG A 31 -2.77 4.86 2.95
C ARG A 31 -3.79 5.58 3.84
N ARG A 32 -3.44 5.89 5.08
CA ARG A 32 -4.31 6.66 5.99
C ARG A 32 -4.54 8.07 5.47
N LEU A 33 -3.53 8.70 4.87
CA LEU A 33 -3.68 10.00 4.23
C LEU A 33 -4.60 9.90 3.01
N MET A 34 -4.42 8.90 2.16
CA MET A 34 -5.29 8.66 1.00
C MET A 34 -6.75 8.42 1.40
N ILE A 35 -7.01 7.62 2.44
CA ILE A 35 -8.38 7.40 2.96
C ILE A 35 -8.97 8.71 3.51
N ARG A 36 -8.16 9.54 4.19
CA ARG A 36 -8.63 10.81 4.76
C ARG A 36 -8.97 11.85 3.69
N HIS A 37 -8.24 11.86 2.57
CA HIS A 37 -8.48 12.75 1.43
C HIS A 37 -9.54 12.21 0.44
N GLY A 38 -9.73 10.89 0.39
CA GLY A 38 -10.51 10.20 -0.64
C GLY A 38 -11.94 9.80 -0.27
N GLY A 39 -12.51 10.34 0.82
CA GLY A 39 -13.96 10.41 1.07
C GLY A 39 -14.80 9.12 0.96
N GLU A 40 -14.20 7.92 0.93
CA GLU A 40 -14.95 6.67 0.77
C GLU A 40 -14.69 5.73 1.94
N SER A 41 -15.71 5.65 2.80
CA SER A 41 -15.83 4.72 3.92
C SER A 41 -16.02 3.29 3.40
N SER A 42 -14.97 2.65 2.88
CA SER A 42 -15.04 1.25 2.48
C SER A 42 -14.65 0.31 3.63
N SER A 43 -15.70 -0.33 4.17
CA SER A 43 -15.75 -1.68 4.76
C SER A 43 -15.17 -1.92 6.17
N SER A 44 -16.12 -2.02 7.11
CA SER A 44 -16.32 -3.17 8.02
C SER A 44 -15.08 -3.97 8.45
N GLY A 45 -14.52 -3.59 9.60
CA GLY A 45 -13.56 -4.37 10.37
C GLY A 45 -12.89 -3.51 11.42
N LYS A 46 -12.63 -4.03 12.62
CA LYS A 46 -12.01 -3.27 13.73
C LYS A 46 -10.75 -2.54 13.23
N PRO A 47 -10.73 -1.19 13.22
CA PRO A 47 -9.66 -0.43 12.55
C PRO A 47 -8.26 -0.69 13.10
N GLY A 48 -8.14 -1.06 14.38
CA GLY A 48 -6.86 -1.32 15.05
C GLY A 48 -6.25 -2.68 14.72
N GLU A 49 -7.08 -3.72 14.59
CA GLU A 49 -6.64 -5.10 14.39
C GLU A 49 -6.21 -5.34 12.93
N LEU A 50 -6.94 -4.76 11.98
CA LEU A 50 -6.55 -4.74 10.57
C LEU A 50 -5.29 -3.92 10.30
N ARG A 51 -4.99 -2.89 11.12
CA ARG A 51 -3.81 -2.04 10.93
C ARG A 51 -2.53 -2.85 11.08
N TRP A 52 -2.36 -3.43 12.26
CA TRP A 52 -1.12 -4.10 12.57
C TRP A 52 -0.99 -5.43 11.84
N LYS A 53 -2.10 -6.09 11.48
CA LYS A 53 -2.09 -7.23 10.56
C LYS A 53 -1.45 -6.90 9.20
N ARG A 54 -1.77 -5.74 8.60
CA ARG A 54 -1.12 -5.33 7.33
C ARG A 54 0.36 -5.02 7.49
N VAL A 55 0.72 -4.39 8.62
CA VAL A 55 2.13 -4.13 8.95
C VAL A 55 2.89 -5.45 9.09
N GLU A 56 2.31 -6.43 9.78
CA GLU A 56 2.84 -7.78 9.89
C GLU A 56 3.00 -8.43 8.51
N ASP A 57 1.97 -8.41 7.67
CA ASP A 57 2.02 -9.00 6.32
C ASP A 57 3.13 -8.38 5.47
N TYR A 58 3.32 -7.06 5.55
CA TYR A 58 4.42 -6.40 4.85
C TYR A 58 5.77 -6.82 5.42
N CYS A 59 5.92 -6.83 6.75
CA CYS A 59 7.15 -7.26 7.41
C CYS A 59 7.50 -8.70 7.01
N TRP A 60 6.53 -9.60 7.06
CA TRP A 60 6.67 -11.00 6.70
C TRP A 60 7.17 -11.19 5.26
N LYS A 61 6.53 -10.50 4.29
CA LYS A 61 6.93 -10.54 2.88
C LYS A 61 8.35 -10.02 2.62
N ASN A 62 8.85 -9.14 3.47
CA ASN A 62 10.19 -8.55 3.37
C ASN A 62 11.21 -9.25 4.28
N GLY A 63 10.93 -10.49 4.72
CA GLY A 63 11.85 -11.30 5.54
C GLY A 63 11.94 -10.87 7.01
N CYS A 64 11.13 -9.90 7.44
CA CYS A 64 10.99 -9.52 8.84
C CYS A 64 9.88 -10.38 9.48
N LEU A 65 10.27 -11.56 9.96
CA LEU A 65 9.38 -12.57 10.55
C LEU A 65 8.94 -12.18 11.97
N ARG A 66 8.30 -11.03 12.14
CA ARG A 66 7.84 -10.51 13.43
C ARG A 66 6.32 -10.46 13.46
N SER A 67 5.74 -10.84 14.59
CA SER A 67 4.29 -10.84 14.76
C SER A 67 3.73 -9.43 14.88
N GLN A 68 2.42 -9.32 14.72
CA GLN A 68 1.67 -8.09 14.94
C GLN A 68 2.09 -7.34 16.23
N ASN A 69 2.09 -8.05 17.36
CA ASN A 69 2.38 -7.45 18.67
C ASN A 69 3.84 -7.05 18.78
N GLN A 70 4.77 -7.87 18.26
CA GLN A 70 6.19 -7.52 18.26
C GLN A 70 6.46 -6.24 17.46
N CYS A 71 5.83 -6.10 16.29
CA CYS A 71 5.91 -4.90 15.47
C CYS A 71 5.33 -3.68 16.18
N ASN A 72 4.18 -3.83 16.85
CA ASN A 72 3.56 -2.75 17.63
C ASN A 72 4.45 -2.29 18.79
N ASP A 73 4.90 -3.21 19.65
CA ASP A 73 5.76 -2.91 20.79
C ASP A 73 7.08 -2.27 20.34
N LYS A 74 7.68 -2.78 19.26
CA LYS A 74 8.90 -2.22 18.70
C LYS A 74 8.68 -0.80 18.22
N TRP A 75 7.57 -0.54 17.51
CA TRP A 75 7.24 0.79 17.01
C TRP A 75 7.02 1.78 18.15
N ASP A 76 6.30 1.40 19.20
CA ASP A 76 6.02 2.27 20.34
C ASP A 76 7.28 2.63 21.11
N ASN A 77 8.17 1.66 21.33
CA ASN A 77 9.49 1.90 21.90
C ASN A 77 10.33 2.83 21.01
N LEU A 78 10.32 2.59 19.70
CA LEU A 78 11.08 3.37 18.73
C LEU A 78 10.62 4.84 18.69
N MET A 79 9.30 5.06 18.72
CA MET A 79 8.70 6.40 18.77
C MET A 79 8.97 7.13 20.07
N ARG A 80 8.98 6.42 21.20
CA ARG A 80 9.37 6.99 22.49
C ARG A 80 10.82 7.46 22.46
N ASP A 81 11.72 6.62 21.98
CA ASP A 81 13.15 6.92 21.89
C ASP A 81 13.42 8.07 20.91
N PHE A 82 12.75 8.07 19.75
CA PHE A 82 12.82 9.15 18.77
C PHE A 82 12.43 10.50 19.36
N LYS A 83 11.31 10.56 20.08
CA LYS A 83 10.84 11.80 20.73
C LYS A 83 11.86 12.32 21.73
N LYS A 84 12.44 11.45 22.55
CA LYS A 84 13.49 11.83 23.52
C LYS A 84 14.72 12.42 22.83
N VAL A 85 15.20 11.76 21.77
CA VAL A 85 16.38 12.22 21.02
C VAL A 85 16.10 13.53 20.28
N ARG A 86 14.91 13.68 19.68
CA ARG A 86 14.51 14.92 18.99
C ARG A 86 14.36 16.09 19.97
N GLU A 87 13.79 15.85 21.14
CA GLU A 87 13.68 16.86 22.20
C GLU A 87 15.05 17.32 22.69
N TYR A 88 15.95 16.38 22.95
CA TYR A 88 17.32 16.70 23.36
C TYR A 88 18.03 17.54 22.30
N GLN A 89 17.99 17.13 21.03
CA GLN A 89 18.60 17.89 19.95
C GLN A 89 18.00 19.30 19.81
N ARG A 90 16.69 19.48 20.07
CA ARG A 90 16.07 20.81 20.10
C ARG A 90 16.60 21.65 21.26
N ARG A 91 16.73 21.10 22.46
CA ARG A 91 17.29 21.83 23.61
C ARG A 91 18.74 22.24 23.38
N VAL A 92 19.57 21.34 22.84
CA VAL A 92 20.95 21.65 22.46
C VAL A 92 21.01 22.76 21.41
N ALA A 93 20.12 22.75 20.41
CA ALA A 93 20.07 23.79 19.38
C ALA A 93 19.71 25.18 19.94
N VAL A 94 18.86 25.25 20.97
CA VAL A 94 18.48 26.50 21.65
C VAL A 94 19.59 26.97 22.61
N ALA A 95 20.24 26.04 23.32
CA ALA A 95 21.31 26.34 24.28
C ALA A 95 22.67 26.66 23.64
N GLY A 96 22.90 26.23 22.39
CA GLY A 96 24.14 26.45 21.65
C GLY A 96 24.34 27.86 21.09
N GLY A 97 23.43 28.81 21.40
CA GLY A 97 23.45 30.18 20.87
C GLY A 97 24.46 31.13 21.53
N ASP A 98 24.95 30.85 22.75
CA ASP A 98 25.83 31.80 23.47
C ASP A 98 26.71 31.16 24.56
N GLY A 99 27.31 29.99 24.28
CA GLY A 99 28.35 29.42 25.17
C GLY A 99 28.00 28.10 25.90
N GLY A 100 26.89 27.46 25.57
CA GLY A 100 26.55 26.13 26.07
C GLY A 100 27.24 25.00 25.29
N GLY A 101 28.28 24.38 25.87
CA GLY A 101 29.02 23.26 25.27
C GLY A 101 28.26 21.92 25.20
N GLU A 102 26.93 21.92 25.16
CA GLU A 102 26.15 20.69 25.03
C GLU A 102 26.35 20.09 23.63
N LYS A 103 26.84 18.84 23.61
CA LYS A 103 27.15 18.13 22.36
C LYS A 103 25.88 17.51 21.80
N SER A 104 25.76 17.47 20.46
CA SER A 104 24.67 16.74 19.79
C SER A 104 24.60 15.28 20.26
N TYR A 105 23.39 14.69 20.24
CA TYR A 105 23.14 13.29 20.65
C TYR A 105 24.13 12.28 20.05
N TRP A 106 24.59 12.54 18.82
CA TRP A 106 25.53 11.67 18.10
C TRP A 106 26.96 11.74 18.61
N LYS A 107 27.31 12.84 19.30
CA LYS A 107 28.65 13.14 19.81
C LYS A 107 28.80 12.93 21.32
N ILE A 108 27.70 12.67 22.03
CA ILE A 108 27.73 12.32 23.46
C ILE A 108 27.96 10.82 23.65
N ASP A 109 28.75 10.50 24.66
CA ASP A 109 29.10 9.13 25.04
C ASP A 109 27.94 8.40 25.71
N LYS A 110 28.05 7.07 25.81
CA LYS A 110 27.01 6.20 26.39
C LYS A 110 26.67 6.57 27.84
N ASN A 111 27.62 7.10 28.60
CA ASN A 111 27.41 7.53 29.99
C ASN A 111 26.66 8.86 30.03
N GLU A 112 27.07 9.85 29.23
CA GLU A 112 26.34 11.13 29.07
C GLU A 112 24.90 10.90 28.58
N ARG A 113 24.67 9.92 27.69
CA ARG A 113 23.30 9.53 27.29
C ARG A 113 22.46 9.06 28.46
N LYS A 114 23.02 8.29 29.39
CA LYS A 114 22.31 7.84 30.59
C LYS A 114 21.99 9.01 31.52
N GLU A 115 22.93 9.93 31.70
CA GLU A 115 22.75 11.14 32.50
C GLU A 115 21.61 12.02 31.94
N HIS A 116 21.52 12.13 30.62
CA HIS A 116 20.42 12.83 29.95
C HIS A 116 19.15 11.98 29.75
N THR A 117 19.09 10.76 30.29
CA THR A 117 17.94 9.82 30.17
C THR A 117 17.58 9.49 28.71
N LEU A 118 18.58 9.47 27.83
CA LEU A 118 18.46 9.23 26.40
C LEU A 118 18.65 7.75 26.06
N PRO A 119 17.98 7.26 25.01
CA PRO A 119 18.13 5.88 24.56
C PRO A 119 19.58 5.62 24.11
N SER A 120 20.10 4.42 24.38
CA SER A 120 21.47 4.06 23.96
C SER A 120 21.53 3.54 22.52
N ASN A 121 20.43 3.03 21.98
CA ASN A 121 20.42 2.23 20.75
C ASN A 121 19.83 2.97 19.53
N MET A 122 19.57 4.29 19.64
CA MET A 122 19.13 5.06 18.48
C MET A 122 20.29 5.22 17.51
N LEU A 123 20.11 4.78 16.27
CA LEU A 123 21.09 4.92 15.19
C LEU A 123 20.71 6.10 14.28
N PRO A 124 21.68 6.81 13.68
CA PRO A 124 21.41 7.92 12.76
C PRO A 124 20.45 7.53 11.63
N GLN A 125 20.76 6.42 10.94
CA GLN A 125 19.94 5.90 9.84
C GLN A 125 18.48 5.63 10.24
N ILE A 126 18.25 5.13 11.46
CA ILE A 126 16.91 4.86 11.97
C ILE A 126 16.22 6.17 12.31
N PHE A 127 16.92 7.09 12.97
CA PHE A 127 16.39 8.40 13.32
C PHE A 127 15.97 9.18 12.07
N ASP A 128 16.81 9.25 11.05
CA ASP A 128 16.52 9.97 9.81
C ASP A 128 15.30 9.39 9.09
N ALA A 129 15.19 8.06 9.03
CA ALA A 129 14.02 7.39 8.47
C ALA A 129 12.73 7.73 9.25
N LEU A 130 12.81 7.84 10.58
CA LEU A 130 11.67 8.23 11.42
C LEU A 130 11.29 9.71 11.26
N VAL A 131 12.28 10.59 11.10
CA VAL A 131 12.01 12.00 10.78
C VAL A 131 11.13 12.09 9.54
N GLN A 132 11.48 11.39 8.46
CA GLN A 132 10.69 11.40 7.23
C GLN A 132 9.25 10.91 7.41
N VAL A 133 9.03 9.87 8.23
CA VAL A 133 7.68 9.36 8.50
C VAL A 133 6.86 10.35 9.33
N VAL A 134 7.47 10.96 10.35
CA VAL A 134 6.80 11.91 11.24
C VAL A 134 6.55 13.26 10.56
N GLU A 135 7.50 13.77 9.78
CA GLU A 135 7.38 15.08 9.12
C GLU A 135 6.35 15.06 8.00
N ARG A 136 6.30 13.98 7.22
CA ARG A 136 5.22 13.75 6.24
C ARG A 136 3.85 13.74 6.92
N LYS A 137 3.74 13.14 8.11
CA LYS A 137 2.50 13.18 8.90
C LYS A 137 2.16 14.61 9.36
N SER A 138 3.12 15.39 9.85
CA SER A 138 2.86 16.77 10.26
C SER A 138 2.47 17.69 9.10
N GLN A 139 3.09 17.52 7.93
CA GLN A 139 2.74 18.28 6.72
C GLN A 139 1.31 17.94 6.26
N ALA A 140 0.95 16.66 6.28
CA ALA A 140 -0.40 16.25 5.91
C ALA A 140 -1.49 16.69 6.91
N GLU A 141 -1.16 16.81 8.20
CA GLU A 141 -2.08 17.36 9.21
C GLU A 141 -2.24 18.89 9.10
N MET A 142 -1.22 19.62 8.63
CA MET A 142 -1.32 21.06 8.34
C MET A 142 -2.16 21.38 7.10
N VAL A 143 -2.19 20.51 6.09
CA VAL A 143 -2.97 20.71 4.85
C VAL A 143 -4.46 20.35 5.05
N GLY A 144 -4.81 19.61 6.10
CA GLY A 144 -6.19 19.22 6.43
C GLY A 144 -6.94 20.14 7.41
N GLY A 145 -6.30 21.21 7.88
CA GLY A 145 -6.92 22.23 8.74
C GLY A 145 -7.16 23.53 7.97
N SER A 146 -8.38 24.04 7.99
CA SER A 146 -8.88 25.22 7.28
C SER A 146 -7.90 26.41 7.14
N GLY A 147 -7.87 26.96 5.93
CA GLY A 147 -7.95 28.40 5.65
C GLY A 147 -6.99 29.36 6.36
N GLY A 148 -6.06 29.92 5.58
CA GLY A 148 -5.54 31.28 5.78
C GLY A 148 -4.30 31.39 6.67
N GLY A 149 -3.24 31.98 6.13
CA GLY A 149 -2.10 32.46 6.90
C GLY A 149 -0.78 32.16 6.21
N GLY A 150 -0.33 33.08 5.37
CA GLY A 150 0.99 33.01 4.75
C GLY A 150 2.09 32.99 5.80
N VAL A 151 3.11 32.18 5.57
CA VAL A 151 4.44 32.38 6.13
C VAL A 151 5.46 32.17 5.02
N ILE A 152 6.14 33.27 4.76
CA ILE A 152 7.32 33.51 3.95
C ILE A 152 8.43 32.52 4.33
N VAL A 153 8.92 31.74 3.36
CA VAL A 153 10.22 31.06 3.46
C VAL A 153 11.26 31.92 2.75
N PRO A 154 12.39 32.29 3.39
CA PRO A 154 13.48 32.92 2.68
C PRO A 154 14.18 31.88 1.79
N ALA A 155 14.31 32.22 0.51
CA ALA A 155 15.09 31.48 -0.46
C ALA A 155 16.58 31.56 -0.09
N ALA A 156 17.18 30.42 0.24
CA ALA A 156 18.63 30.28 0.27
C ALA A 156 19.07 29.81 -1.13
N GLU A 157 19.88 30.66 -1.76
CA GLU A 157 20.49 30.47 -3.07
C GLU A 157 21.40 29.23 -3.07
N ALA A 158 21.19 28.33 -4.02
CA ALA A 158 22.20 27.36 -4.41
C ALA A 158 22.23 27.27 -5.94
N GLN A 159 23.39 27.63 -6.46
CA GLN A 159 23.72 27.89 -7.85
C GLN A 159 23.55 26.64 -8.72
N THR A 160 22.84 26.80 -9.83
CA THR A 160 22.72 25.85 -10.93
C THR A 160 24.03 25.78 -11.71
N MET A 161 24.86 24.76 -11.42
CA MET A 161 25.86 24.29 -12.38
C MET A 161 25.17 23.35 -13.37
N LEU A 162 25.06 23.81 -14.62
CA LEU A 162 24.55 23.06 -15.76
C LEU A 162 25.48 21.88 -16.08
N LEU A 163 24.94 20.66 -16.12
CA LEU A 163 25.58 19.48 -16.71
C LEU A 163 24.84 19.08 -18.00
N PRO A 164 25.55 18.64 -19.06
CA PRO A 164 24.96 18.41 -20.38
C PRO A 164 24.03 17.18 -20.41
N LEU A 165 22.90 17.32 -21.11
CA LEU A 165 21.95 16.24 -21.42
C LEU A 165 22.64 15.06 -22.13
N GLN A 166 22.52 13.86 -21.57
CA GLN A 166 22.77 12.60 -22.29
C GLN A 166 21.55 12.22 -23.16
N PRO A 167 21.75 11.66 -24.38
CA PRO A 167 20.66 11.20 -25.25
C PRO A 167 19.99 9.91 -24.73
N PRO A 168 18.74 9.64 -25.13
CA PRO A 168 17.92 8.56 -24.58
C PRO A 168 18.47 7.17 -24.95
N ALA A 169 18.55 6.30 -23.94
CA ALA A 169 18.93 4.90 -24.08
C ALA A 169 17.88 4.12 -24.90
N GLN A 170 18.35 3.38 -25.91
CA GLN A 170 17.54 2.43 -26.68
C GLN A 170 17.16 1.19 -25.84
N PRO A 171 16.00 0.56 -26.09
CA PRO A 171 15.61 -0.68 -25.43
C PRO A 171 16.48 -1.86 -25.91
N PRO A 172 16.87 -2.81 -25.03
CA PRO A 172 17.65 -3.97 -25.43
C PRO A 172 16.80 -4.95 -26.24
N THR A 173 17.26 -5.24 -27.45
CA THR A 173 16.81 -6.36 -28.27
C THR A 173 17.20 -7.68 -27.58
N ARG A 174 16.21 -8.51 -27.25
CA ARG A 174 16.43 -9.92 -26.89
C ARG A 174 16.30 -10.76 -28.15
N PRO A 175 17.26 -11.64 -28.48
CA PRO A 175 17.06 -12.62 -29.55
C PRO A 175 16.04 -13.68 -29.10
N PHE A 176 15.12 -13.96 -30.01
CA PHE A 176 14.15 -15.06 -29.92
C PHE A 176 14.88 -16.39 -29.66
N ALA A 177 14.50 -17.09 -28.59
CA ALA A 177 14.79 -18.50 -28.41
C ALA A 177 13.57 -19.28 -28.93
N GLU A 178 13.83 -20.12 -29.92
CA GLU A 178 12.89 -21.04 -30.56
C GLU A 178 12.51 -22.18 -29.59
N PRO A 179 11.22 -22.56 -29.46
CA PRO A 179 10.85 -23.74 -28.71
C PRO A 179 11.10 -25.01 -29.56
N SER A 180 12.04 -25.84 -29.12
CA SER A 180 12.24 -27.19 -29.66
C SER A 180 11.06 -28.09 -29.28
N PHE A 181 10.33 -28.57 -30.29
CA PHE A 181 9.31 -29.62 -30.14
C PHE A 181 9.97 -30.97 -29.79
N PRO A 182 9.42 -31.77 -28.86
CA PRO A 182 9.81 -33.17 -28.73
C PRO A 182 9.20 -34.01 -29.86
N THR A 183 10.09 -34.74 -30.53
CA THR A 183 9.85 -35.71 -31.60
C THR A 183 8.89 -36.82 -31.17
N VAL A 184 7.97 -37.13 -32.07
CA VAL A 184 7.07 -38.29 -32.03
C VAL A 184 7.91 -39.56 -32.17
N GLY A 185 7.93 -40.40 -31.13
CA GLY A 185 8.59 -41.69 -31.17
C GLY A 185 8.86 -42.20 -29.77
N ASP A 186 7.79 -42.63 -29.08
CA ASP A 186 7.77 -43.73 -28.10
C ASP A 186 6.34 -43.81 -27.54
N ILE A 187 5.43 -44.26 -28.42
CA ILE A 187 4.20 -44.92 -28.01
C ILE A 187 4.50 -46.41 -28.07
N ILE A 188 3.97 -47.16 -27.11
CA ILE A 188 3.96 -48.63 -26.94
C ILE A 188 4.94 -49.15 -25.87
N PHE A 189 4.61 -48.88 -24.61
CA PHE A 189 4.60 -49.79 -23.43
C PHE A 189 4.21 -48.85 -22.27
N GLU A 190 3.10 -48.91 -21.56
CA GLU A 190 2.54 -50.04 -20.85
C GLU A 190 1.20 -49.53 -20.26
N LEU A 191 0.08 -49.90 -20.89
CA LEU A 191 -1.23 -49.77 -20.26
C LEU A 191 -1.38 -50.93 -19.29
N SER A 192 -1.17 -50.69 -17.99
CA SER A 192 -1.72 -51.57 -16.96
C SER A 192 -1.83 -50.87 -15.60
N SER A 193 -2.92 -51.21 -14.90
CA SER A 193 -3.32 -50.83 -13.54
C SER A 193 -3.80 -49.40 -13.28
N TYR A 194 -5.08 -49.22 -13.60
CA TYR A 194 -6.04 -48.34 -12.92
C TYR A 194 -6.37 -48.91 -11.53
N THR A 195 -6.49 -48.07 -10.49
CA THR A 195 -7.64 -47.96 -9.54
C THR A 195 -7.34 -46.95 -8.42
N PRO A 196 -8.19 -45.93 -8.20
CA PRO A 196 -8.21 -45.11 -6.99
C PRO A 196 -9.30 -45.59 -6.01
N ASP A 197 -8.98 -45.68 -4.71
CA ASP A 197 -9.93 -46.03 -3.64
C ASP A 197 -9.90 -44.98 -2.51
N SER A 198 -11.11 -44.52 -2.14
CA SER A 198 -11.72 -44.17 -0.83
C SER A 198 -10.82 -43.86 0.38
N ASP A 199 -11.17 -43.09 1.42
CA ASP A 199 -12.33 -42.28 1.87
C ASP A 199 -11.94 -41.85 3.31
N THR A 200 -12.17 -40.60 3.75
CA THR A 200 -12.48 -40.26 5.16
C THR A 200 -13.06 -38.83 5.25
N SER A 201 -14.38 -38.75 5.34
CA SER A 201 -15.22 -37.87 6.19
C SER A 201 -14.58 -36.76 7.03
N GLU A 202 -15.22 -35.58 7.09
CA GLU A 202 -15.97 -35.13 8.29
C GLU A 202 -16.74 -33.79 8.09
N HIS A 203 -18.06 -33.90 8.30
CA HIS A 203 -19.01 -32.91 8.85
C HIS A 203 -19.31 -31.56 8.18
N SER A 204 -20.50 -31.53 7.53
CA SER A 204 -21.45 -30.40 7.61
C SER A 204 -22.39 -30.61 8.80
N GLU A 205 -22.83 -29.53 9.46
CA GLU A 205 -24.11 -29.53 10.16
C GLU A 205 -24.69 -28.12 10.37
N SER A 206 -25.85 -27.87 9.76
CA SER A 206 -26.90 -26.99 10.29
C SER A 206 -28.22 -27.19 9.52
N PRO A 207 -29.37 -26.90 10.15
CA PRO A 207 -30.47 -27.85 10.21
C PRO A 207 -31.71 -27.41 9.43
N ALA A 208 -32.62 -28.35 9.18
CA ALA A 208 -34.00 -28.33 9.69
C ALA A 208 -34.98 -29.10 8.78
N LYS A 209 -35.98 -29.67 9.47
CA LYS A 209 -37.41 -29.53 9.17
C LYS A 209 -38.14 -30.76 8.60
N ARG A 210 -38.82 -31.43 9.54
CA ARG A 210 -40.24 -31.85 9.54
C ARG A 210 -40.63 -33.23 8.98
N ARG A 211 -41.14 -34.02 9.95
CA ARG A 211 -42.47 -34.64 10.03
C ARG A 211 -42.73 -35.94 9.23
N ARG A 212 -42.79 -37.01 10.04
CA ARG A 212 -44.00 -37.83 10.33
C ARG A 212 -44.34 -38.95 9.34
N GLY A 213 -44.35 -40.17 9.87
CA GLY A 213 -45.27 -41.22 9.41
C GLY A 213 -44.61 -42.58 9.25
N GLY A 214 -44.54 -43.36 10.34
CA GLY A 214 -44.36 -44.81 10.24
C GLY A 214 -45.64 -45.47 9.74
N GLY A 215 -45.49 -46.42 8.83
CA GLY A 215 -46.52 -47.31 8.34
C GLY A 215 -45.83 -48.56 7.79
N GLY A 216 -46.16 -49.72 8.36
CA GLY A 216 -45.49 -50.99 8.10
C GLY A 216 -45.88 -51.68 6.79
N GLU A 217 -45.03 -52.67 6.45
CA GLU A 217 -45.24 -53.97 5.76
C GLU A 217 -46.35 -54.05 4.68
N GLN A 218 -46.16 -54.61 3.48
CA GLN A 218 -45.83 -56.01 3.19
C GLN A 218 -45.95 -56.24 1.67
N GLY A 219 -45.16 -57.17 1.10
CA GLY A 219 -45.59 -57.98 -0.06
C GLY A 219 -44.98 -57.66 -1.43
N GLY A 220 -44.25 -58.64 -1.98
CA GLY A 220 -44.64 -59.22 -3.27
C GLY A 220 -43.82 -58.89 -4.52
N ASP A 221 -42.94 -59.83 -4.85
CA ASP A 221 -42.70 -60.41 -6.17
C ASP A 221 -41.80 -59.70 -7.20
N GLY A 222 -41.03 -60.55 -7.89
CA GLY A 222 -39.95 -60.20 -8.79
C GLY A 222 -40.39 -59.75 -10.19
N GLY A 223 -39.59 -58.86 -10.76
CA GLY A 223 -39.66 -58.47 -12.16
C GLY A 223 -38.29 -57.95 -12.61
N ALA A 224 -37.50 -58.83 -13.22
CA ALA A 224 -36.25 -58.44 -13.86
C ALA A 224 -36.53 -57.65 -15.15
N GLY A 225 -35.78 -56.55 -15.35
CA GLY A 225 -35.50 -56.03 -16.68
C GLY A 225 -36.11 -54.67 -17.04
N ALA A 226 -35.56 -53.57 -16.49
CA ALA A 226 -35.39 -52.27 -17.17
C ALA A 226 -34.69 -51.22 -16.26
N VAL A 227 -33.67 -51.60 -15.47
CA VAL A 227 -33.08 -50.69 -14.44
C VAL A 227 -31.87 -49.90 -14.95
N GLY A 228 -31.35 -50.18 -16.15
CA GLY A 228 -30.10 -49.57 -16.64
C GLY A 228 -30.21 -48.15 -17.22
N GLY A 229 -31.41 -47.69 -17.60
CA GLY A 229 -31.60 -46.40 -18.28
C GLY A 229 -31.80 -45.20 -17.34
N SER A 230 -32.50 -45.41 -16.22
CA SER A 230 -32.93 -44.33 -15.33
C SER A 230 -31.77 -43.74 -14.51
N SER A 231 -30.84 -44.58 -14.05
CA SER A 231 -29.69 -44.13 -13.23
C SER A 231 -28.66 -43.36 -14.07
N LEU A 232 -28.38 -43.81 -15.30
CA LEU A 232 -27.47 -43.09 -16.19
C LEU A 232 -28.04 -41.72 -16.60
N GLN A 233 -29.36 -41.65 -16.85
CA GLN A 233 -30.03 -40.39 -17.17
C GLN A 233 -30.00 -39.40 -16.00
N GLU A 234 -30.13 -39.89 -14.76
CA GLU A 234 -30.00 -39.09 -13.54
C GLU A 234 -28.56 -38.57 -13.36
N VAL A 235 -27.56 -39.42 -13.60
CA VAL A 235 -26.13 -39.02 -13.58
C VAL A 235 -25.83 -38.00 -14.67
N CYS A 236 -26.28 -38.19 -15.91
CA CYS A 236 -26.10 -37.22 -17.00
C CYS A 236 -26.78 -35.88 -16.70
N SER A 237 -27.96 -35.92 -16.05
CA SER A 237 -28.67 -34.70 -15.62
C SER A 237 -27.93 -33.99 -14.50
N ALA A 238 -27.39 -34.72 -13.52
CA ALA A 238 -26.59 -34.18 -12.42
C ALA A 238 -25.26 -33.60 -12.92
N ILE A 239 -24.60 -34.24 -13.89
CA ILE A 239 -23.40 -33.72 -14.55
C ILE A 239 -23.72 -32.44 -15.31
N SER A 240 -24.83 -32.40 -16.05
CA SER A 240 -25.27 -31.20 -16.77
C SER A 240 -25.59 -30.05 -15.82
N GLN A 241 -26.26 -30.36 -14.70
CA GLN A 241 -26.57 -29.38 -13.65
C GLN A 241 -25.29 -28.87 -12.96
N SER A 242 -24.33 -29.75 -12.69
CA SER A 242 -23.03 -29.38 -12.12
C SER A 242 -22.21 -28.52 -13.08
N GLY A 243 -22.22 -28.88 -14.38
CA GLY A 243 -21.60 -28.08 -15.44
C GLY A 243 -22.23 -26.68 -15.56
N SER A 244 -23.55 -26.57 -15.44
CA SER A 244 -24.26 -25.29 -15.45
C SER A 244 -23.88 -24.41 -14.25
N ILE A 245 -23.80 -24.98 -13.05
CA ILE A 245 -23.43 -24.22 -11.83
C ILE A 245 -21.99 -23.69 -11.94
N ILE A 246 -21.07 -24.50 -12.45
CA ILE A 246 -19.67 -24.10 -12.66
C ILE A 246 -19.59 -23.00 -13.72
N ALA A 247 -20.30 -23.14 -14.84
CA ALA A 247 -20.33 -22.14 -15.90
C ALA A 247 -20.89 -20.78 -15.39
N GLU A 248 -21.97 -20.81 -14.62
CA GLU A 248 -22.55 -19.60 -14.01
C GLU A 248 -21.60 -18.98 -12.98
N ALA A 249 -20.92 -19.79 -12.17
CA ALA A 249 -19.94 -19.30 -11.20
C ALA A 249 -18.72 -18.64 -11.89
N ILE A 250 -18.24 -19.20 -13.01
CA ILE A 250 -17.16 -18.62 -13.82
C ILE A 250 -17.62 -17.28 -14.39
N GLN A 251 -18.80 -17.24 -15.03
CA GLN A 251 -19.32 -16.03 -15.65
C GLN A 251 -19.56 -14.91 -14.62
N SER A 252 -20.10 -15.26 -13.45
CA SER A 252 -20.31 -14.30 -12.35
C SER A 252 -18.99 -13.77 -11.78
N SER A 253 -17.97 -14.63 -11.68
CA SER A 253 -16.62 -14.24 -11.26
C SER A 253 -15.96 -13.29 -12.26
N GLU A 254 -16.05 -13.61 -13.56
CA GLU A 254 -15.51 -12.80 -14.65
C GLU A 254 -16.15 -11.41 -14.70
N GLU A 255 -17.48 -11.33 -14.62
CA GLU A 255 -18.20 -10.04 -14.59
C GLU A 255 -17.82 -9.23 -13.34
N ARG A 256 -17.56 -9.89 -12.21
CA ARG A 256 -17.08 -9.23 -11.00
C ARG A 256 -15.66 -8.68 -11.15
N GLU A 257 -14.79 -9.39 -11.86
CA GLU A 257 -13.46 -8.90 -12.20
C GLU A 257 -13.51 -7.73 -13.18
N GLU A 258 -14.34 -7.84 -14.22
CA GLU A 258 -14.49 -6.80 -15.22
C GLU A 258 -15.00 -5.49 -14.61
N ARG A 259 -15.96 -5.55 -13.66
CA ARG A 259 -16.41 -4.36 -12.91
C ARG A 259 -15.25 -3.71 -12.14
N ARG A 260 -14.42 -4.50 -11.45
CA ARG A 260 -13.23 -3.98 -10.75
C ARG A 260 -12.25 -3.34 -11.73
N HIS A 261 -12.05 -3.93 -12.90
CA HIS A 261 -11.17 -3.37 -13.92
C HIS A 261 -11.70 -2.04 -14.46
N ARG A 262 -13.00 -1.95 -14.73
CA ARG A 262 -13.64 -0.68 -15.14
C ARG A 262 -13.53 0.40 -14.08
N GLU A 263 -13.72 0.06 -12.79
CA GLU A 263 -13.54 0.99 -11.67
C GLU A 263 -12.09 1.47 -11.55
N VAL A 264 -11.11 0.59 -11.71
CA VAL A 264 -9.68 0.98 -11.68
C VAL A 264 -9.35 1.93 -12.83
N LEU A 265 -9.86 1.66 -14.03
CA LEU A 265 -9.65 2.53 -15.19
C LEU A 265 -10.31 3.90 -15.00
N SER A 266 -11.53 3.96 -14.47
CA SER A 266 -12.23 5.23 -14.23
C SER A 266 -11.53 6.06 -13.15
N LEU A 267 -10.97 5.43 -12.12
CA LEU A 267 -10.15 6.11 -11.12
C LEU A 267 -8.85 6.65 -11.72
N HIS A 268 -8.21 5.90 -12.62
CA HIS A 268 -7.00 6.35 -13.30
C HIS A 268 -7.28 7.54 -14.22
N GLU A 269 -8.36 7.47 -15.00
CA GLU A 269 -8.82 8.57 -15.85
C GLU A 269 -9.14 9.82 -15.01
N ARG A 270 -9.86 9.67 -13.90
CA ARG A 270 -10.17 10.78 -13.00
C ARG A 270 -8.92 11.40 -12.40
N ARG A 271 -7.93 10.58 -12.03
CA ARG A 271 -6.64 11.07 -11.52
C ARG A 271 -5.92 11.91 -12.58
N LEU A 272 -5.89 11.44 -13.82
CA LEU A 272 -5.28 12.16 -14.94
C LEU A 272 -5.97 13.51 -15.18
N GLN A 273 -7.30 13.55 -15.14
CA GLN A 273 -8.07 14.81 -15.27
C GLN A 273 -7.75 15.81 -14.15
N ILE A 274 -7.59 15.33 -12.92
CA ILE A 274 -7.22 16.20 -11.78
C ILE A 274 -5.79 16.73 -11.98
N GLU A 275 -4.86 15.88 -12.41
CA GLU A 275 -3.48 16.29 -12.67
C GLU A 275 -3.39 17.32 -13.80
N GLU A 276 -4.13 17.11 -14.89
CA GLU A 276 -4.24 18.04 -16.02
C GLU A 276 -4.85 19.38 -15.61
N SER A 277 -5.99 19.36 -14.90
CA SER A 277 -6.64 20.60 -14.43
C SER A 277 -5.77 21.36 -13.42
N ASN A 278 -5.00 20.66 -12.58
CA ASN A 278 -4.07 21.31 -11.66
C ASN A 278 -2.91 21.97 -12.40
N ALA A 279 -2.38 21.32 -13.44
CA ALA A 279 -1.37 21.91 -14.31
C ALA A 279 -1.91 23.15 -15.05
N GLU A 280 -3.17 23.11 -15.49
CA GLU A 280 -3.86 24.23 -16.12
C GLU A 280 -4.03 25.42 -15.18
N ILE A 281 -4.50 25.18 -13.93
CA ILE A 281 -4.63 26.23 -12.91
C ILE A 281 -3.27 26.85 -12.61
N ASN A 282 -2.21 26.02 -12.48
CA ASN A 282 -0.85 26.52 -12.26
C ASN A 282 -0.38 27.41 -13.42
N ARG A 283 -0.67 27.00 -14.68
CA ARG A 283 -0.36 27.81 -15.87
C ARG A 283 -1.07 29.16 -15.83
N GLN A 284 -2.37 29.18 -15.49
CA GLN A 284 -3.15 30.41 -15.38
C GLN A 284 -2.64 31.30 -14.23
N GLY A 285 -2.24 30.71 -13.11
CA GLY A 285 -1.61 31.43 -12.00
C GLY A 285 -0.33 32.14 -12.41
N ILE A 286 0.55 31.45 -13.15
CA ILE A 286 1.79 32.05 -13.67
C ILE A 286 1.47 33.18 -14.65
N ASN A 287 0.53 32.98 -15.58
CA ASN A 287 0.12 34.01 -16.53
C ASN A 287 -0.45 35.25 -15.82
N GLY A 288 -1.26 35.06 -14.77
CA GLY A 288 -1.79 36.16 -13.96
C GLY A 288 -0.70 36.97 -13.24
N ILE A 289 0.36 36.30 -12.77
CA ILE A 289 1.53 36.97 -12.17
C ILE A 289 2.27 37.79 -13.25
N VAL A 290 2.50 37.22 -14.42
CA VAL A 290 3.15 37.92 -15.54
C VAL A 290 2.37 39.17 -15.94
N ASP A 291 1.03 39.08 -16.02
CA ASP A 291 0.17 40.22 -16.33
C ASP A 291 0.25 41.32 -15.26
N ALA A 292 0.31 40.95 -13.98
CA ALA A 292 0.46 41.92 -12.89
C ALA A 292 1.82 42.63 -12.94
N ILE A 293 2.90 41.89 -13.21
CA ILE A 293 4.24 42.45 -13.38
C ILE A 293 4.27 43.43 -14.56
N ASN A 294 3.68 43.05 -15.70
CA ASN A 294 3.59 43.91 -16.87
C ASN A 294 2.80 45.20 -16.60
N LYS A 295 1.66 45.10 -15.89
CA LYS A 295 0.89 46.29 -15.48
C LYS A 295 1.71 47.22 -14.57
N LEU A 296 2.44 46.66 -13.62
CA LEU A 296 3.30 47.42 -12.71
C LEU A 296 4.44 48.11 -13.46
N ALA A 297 5.12 47.40 -14.36
CA ALA A 297 6.19 47.96 -15.19
C ALA A 297 5.69 49.13 -16.06
N ASN A 298 4.53 48.98 -16.72
CA ASN A 298 3.94 50.05 -17.51
C ASN A 298 3.56 51.25 -16.65
N SER A 299 3.00 51.02 -15.46
CA SER A 299 2.65 52.10 -14.52
C SER A 299 3.89 52.86 -14.04
N MET A 300 5.01 52.16 -13.82
CA MET A 300 6.30 52.79 -13.47
C MET A 300 6.90 53.58 -14.64
N LEU A 301 6.80 53.07 -15.87
CA LEU A 301 7.25 53.78 -17.07
C LEU A 301 6.41 55.04 -17.34
N ASP A 302 5.10 54.98 -17.13
CA ASP A 302 4.20 56.13 -17.24
C ASP A 302 4.51 57.18 -16.18
N LEU A 303 4.74 56.76 -14.92
CA LEU A 303 5.17 57.65 -13.84
C LEU A 303 6.52 58.33 -14.12
N ALA A 304 7.49 57.57 -14.63
CA ALA A 304 8.78 58.11 -15.03
C ALA A 304 8.65 59.10 -16.20
N SER A 305 7.74 58.84 -17.14
CA SER A 305 7.47 59.74 -18.26
C SER A 305 6.78 61.03 -17.82
N GLN A 306 5.83 60.96 -16.87
CA GLN A 306 5.18 62.14 -16.29
C GLN A 306 6.19 63.02 -15.53
N LYS A 307 7.15 62.42 -14.82
CA LYS A 307 8.21 63.15 -14.11
C LYS A 307 9.19 63.88 -15.04
N ASN A 308 9.31 63.43 -16.29
CA ASN A 308 10.19 64.04 -17.30
C ASN A 308 9.48 65.05 -18.22
N GLN A 309 8.18 65.32 -18.02
CA GLN A 309 7.51 66.45 -18.66
C GLN A 309 7.97 67.75 -18.00
N PRO A 310 8.61 68.69 -18.72
CA PRO A 310 8.99 69.97 -18.16
C PRO A 310 7.72 70.75 -17.79
N GLU A 311 7.68 71.33 -16.59
CA GLU A 311 6.62 72.26 -16.18
C GLU A 311 6.54 73.41 -17.20
N SER A 312 5.64 73.31 -18.18
CA SER A 312 5.31 74.43 -19.05
C SER A 312 4.51 75.42 -18.21
N LYS A 313 5.15 76.55 -17.92
CA LYS A 313 4.51 77.81 -17.52
C LYS A 313 3.41 78.22 -18.48
#